data_AF-A0A425W3J1-F1
#
_entry.id   AF-A0A425W3J1-F1
#
_cell.length_a   1.000
_cell.length_b   1.000
_cell.length_c   1.000
_cell.angle_alpha   90.00
_cell.angle_beta   90.00
_cell.angle_gamma   90.00
#
_symmetry.space_group_name_H-M   'P 1'
#
loop_
_entity.id
_entity.type
_entity.pdbx_description
1 polymer ?
#
loop_
_entity_poly.entity_id
_entity_poly.type
_entity_poly.pdbx_seq_one_letter_code
_entity_poly.pdbx_strand_id
1 'polypeptide(L)'
;MPLKHSTYILKSCADTRKRKERGARAGKVVLRGSALFGKQEALQKGGARKRYKELISQNELPFACDIVDEMLTQAYSCTDADAIRAAMERIVDTCRGTKDRHFARVACLVESHMEGIVAHARHQISSRKVEGTNQMIKTLRRAG
;
A
#
# COMPACT_ATOMS: atom_id res chain seq x y z
N MET A 1 -6.76 5.60 4.01
CA MET A 1 -6.87 6.54 2.87
C MET A 1 -8.31 6.51 2.34
N PRO A 2 -9.08 7.63 2.32
CA PRO A 2 -10.47 7.53 1.91
C PRO A 2 -10.54 7.49 0.37
N LEU A 3 -10.58 6.29 -0.19
CA LEU A 3 -10.89 5.99 -1.60
C LEU A 3 -12.35 6.37 -1.98
N LYS A 4 -13.01 7.21 -1.18
CA LYS A 4 -14.41 7.59 -1.34
C LYS A 4 -14.59 8.26 -2.71
N HIS A 5 -15.58 7.79 -3.47
CA HIS A 5 -15.87 8.26 -4.83
C HIS A 5 -14.72 8.04 -5.86
N SER A 6 -13.84 7.06 -5.64
CA SER A 6 -12.74 6.72 -6.58
C SER A 6 -12.81 5.31 -7.16
N THR A 7 -13.64 4.43 -6.59
CA THR A 7 -13.81 3.01 -7.00
C THR A 7 -14.01 2.84 -8.50
N TYR A 8 -14.91 3.63 -9.09
CA TYR A 8 -15.20 3.54 -10.52
C TYR A 8 -13.99 3.93 -11.39
N ILE A 9 -13.20 4.91 -10.95
CA ILE A 9 -12.00 5.36 -11.69
C ILE A 9 -10.93 4.27 -11.67
N LEU A 10 -10.71 3.65 -10.50
CA LEU A 10 -9.72 2.58 -10.32
C LEU A 10 -10.09 1.31 -11.09
N LYS A 11 -11.38 0.93 -11.08
CA LYS A 11 -11.88 -0.26 -11.80
C LYS A 11 -12.02 -0.07 -13.31
N SER A 12 -12.04 1.17 -13.81
CA SER A 12 -12.21 1.43 -15.24
C SER A 12 -10.92 1.18 -16.05
N CYS A 13 -11.04 0.50 -17.19
CA CYS A 13 -9.90 0.28 -18.08
C CYS A 13 -9.40 1.60 -18.70
N ALA A 14 -8.16 1.60 -19.17
CA ALA A 14 -7.51 2.79 -19.73
C ALA A 14 -8.29 3.38 -20.92
N ASP A 15 -8.87 2.52 -21.77
CA ASP A 15 -9.61 2.97 -22.95
C ASP A 15 -10.95 3.60 -22.60
N THR A 16 -11.62 3.10 -21.56
CA THR A 16 -12.83 3.74 -21.03
C THR A 16 -12.52 5.14 -20.52
N ARG A 17 -11.41 5.31 -19.80
CA ARG A 17 -10.96 6.64 -19.34
C ARG A 17 -10.63 7.55 -20.52
N LYS A 18 -9.90 7.07 -21.54
CA LYS A 18 -9.61 7.84 -22.77
C LYS A 18 -10.89 8.26 -23.51
N ARG A 19 -11.88 7.36 -23.63
CA ARG A 19 -13.18 7.66 -24.26
C ARG A 19 -13.93 8.77 -23.50
N LYS A 20 -13.94 8.71 -22.16
CA LYS A 20 -14.55 9.75 -21.31
C LYS A 20 -13.84 11.11 -21.45
N GLU A 21 -12.51 11.12 -21.53
CA GLU A 21 -11.75 12.35 -21.80
C GLU A 21 -12.10 12.95 -23.18
N ARG A 22 -12.23 12.12 -24.22
CA ARG A 22 -12.66 12.59 -25.54
C ARG A 22 -14.09 13.16 -25.51
N GLY A 23 -15.00 12.46 -24.82
CA GLY A 23 -16.37 12.93 -24.64
C GLY A 23 -16.44 14.26 -23.87
N ALA A 24 -15.61 14.43 -22.84
CA ALA A 24 -15.52 15.69 -22.10
C ALA A 24 -15.01 16.84 -22.98
N ARG A 25 -13.96 16.60 -23.78
CA ARG A 25 -13.42 17.58 -24.74
C ARG A 25 -14.45 17.98 -25.80
N ALA A 26 -15.29 17.04 -26.22
CA ALA A 26 -16.35 17.28 -27.20
C ALA A 26 -17.63 17.86 -26.58
N GLY A 27 -17.65 18.18 -25.28
CA GLY A 27 -18.86 18.68 -24.61
C GLY A 27 -20.03 17.68 -24.62
N LYS A 28 -19.74 16.37 -24.63
CA LYS A 28 -20.77 15.33 -24.75
C LYS A 28 -21.75 15.41 -23.58
N VAL A 29 -23.03 15.52 -23.89
CA VAL A 29 -24.13 15.43 -22.91
C VAL A 29 -24.26 13.99 -22.42
N VAL A 30 -24.25 13.80 -21.10
CA VAL A 30 -24.41 12.49 -20.44
C VAL A 30 -25.82 12.32 -19.90
N LEU A 31 -26.43 13.41 -19.43
CA LEU A 31 -27.83 13.46 -19.02
C LEU A 31 -28.49 14.65 -19.68
N ARG A 32 -29.55 14.40 -20.44
CA ARG A 32 -30.40 15.48 -20.96
C ARG A 32 -31.18 16.12 -19.83
N GLY A 33 -31.25 17.45 -19.84
CA GLY A 33 -32.11 18.18 -18.93
C GLY A 33 -33.59 17.93 -19.23
N SER A 34 -34.44 18.16 -18.25
CA SER A 34 -35.90 18.11 -18.43
C SER A 34 -36.57 19.14 -17.54
N ALA A 35 -37.30 20.07 -18.15
CA ALA A 35 -38.07 21.09 -17.44
C ALA A 35 -39.16 20.47 -16.55
N LEU A 36 -39.84 19.41 -17.04
CA LEU A 36 -40.88 18.68 -16.32
C LEU A 36 -40.41 18.09 -14.97
N PHE A 37 -39.13 17.76 -14.83
CA PHE A 37 -38.56 17.19 -13.59
C PHE A 37 -37.51 18.09 -12.94
N GLY A 38 -37.36 19.35 -13.38
CA GLY A 38 -36.33 20.27 -12.88
C GLY A 38 -34.89 19.77 -13.02
N LYS A 39 -34.62 18.83 -13.93
CA LYS A 39 -33.28 18.23 -14.10
C LYS A 39 -32.42 19.10 -15.00
N GLN A 40 -31.25 19.49 -14.52
CA GLN A 40 -30.24 20.17 -15.32
C GLN A 40 -29.52 19.21 -16.26
N GLU A 41 -29.11 19.72 -17.40
CA GLU A 41 -28.25 19.00 -18.33
C GLU A 41 -26.87 18.77 -17.72
N ALA A 42 -26.37 17.53 -17.78
CA ALA A 42 -25.05 17.20 -17.26
C ALA A 42 -24.11 16.82 -18.40
N LEU A 43 -23.01 17.58 -18.51
CA LEU A 43 -21.94 17.32 -19.45
C LEU A 43 -20.96 16.26 -18.90
N GLN A 44 -20.32 15.55 -19.82
CA GLN A 44 -19.26 14.60 -19.49
C GLN A 44 -18.10 15.33 -18.81
N LYS A 45 -17.83 14.99 -17.55
CA LYS A 45 -16.66 15.51 -16.82
C LYS A 45 -15.38 14.82 -17.30
N GLY A 46 -14.34 15.63 -17.53
CA GLY A 46 -12.97 15.18 -17.81
C GLY A 46 -12.13 14.99 -16.54
N GLY A 47 -10.84 14.71 -16.72
CA GLY A 47 -9.87 14.62 -15.61
C GLY A 47 -9.79 13.27 -14.91
N ALA A 48 -10.56 12.27 -15.35
CA ALA A 48 -10.53 10.91 -14.80
C ALA A 48 -9.14 10.26 -14.95
N ARG A 49 -8.43 10.56 -16.05
CA ARG A 49 -7.08 10.03 -16.25
C ARG A 49 -6.06 10.66 -15.31
N LYS A 50 -6.12 11.98 -15.10
CA LYS A 50 -5.24 12.71 -14.17
C LYS A 50 -5.48 12.20 -12.75
N ARG A 51 -6.74 12.15 -12.32
CA ARG A 51 -7.13 11.65 -10.99
C ARG A 51 -6.70 10.20 -10.76
N TYR A 52 -6.80 9.33 -11.77
CA TYR A 52 -6.28 7.97 -11.65
C TYR A 52 -4.78 7.94 -11.37
N LYS A 53 -3.98 8.69 -12.17
CA LYS A 53 -2.52 8.70 -12.00
C LYS A 53 -2.12 9.23 -10.61
N GLU A 54 -2.78 10.27 -10.17
CA GLU A 54 -2.58 10.85 -8.84
C GLU A 54 -2.93 9.85 -7.73
N LEU A 55 -4.05 9.14 -7.85
CA LEU A 55 -4.41 8.08 -6.90
C LEU A 55 -3.37 6.96 -6.87
N ILE A 56 -2.89 6.48 -8.02
CA ILE A 56 -1.85 5.45 -8.06
C ILE A 56 -0.57 5.95 -7.39
N SER A 57 -0.11 7.16 -7.73
CA SER A 57 1.10 7.74 -7.15
C SER A 57 1.00 7.94 -5.64
N GLN A 58 -0.14 8.40 -5.13
CA GLN A 58 -0.36 8.58 -3.68
C GLN A 58 -0.39 7.27 -2.90
N ASN A 59 -0.74 6.16 -3.55
CA ASN A 59 -0.86 4.85 -2.90
C ASN A 59 0.35 3.94 -3.17
N GLU A 60 1.33 4.36 -3.97
CA GLU A 60 2.51 3.55 -4.31
C GLU A 60 3.32 3.17 -3.07
N LEU A 61 3.63 4.15 -2.21
CA LEU A 61 4.39 3.91 -0.98
C LEU A 61 3.61 3.06 0.05
N PRO A 62 2.35 3.39 0.43
CA PRO A 62 1.56 2.53 1.29
C PRO A 62 1.42 1.10 0.78
N PHE A 63 1.25 0.93 -0.54
CA PHE A 63 1.14 -0.40 -1.14
C PHE A 63 2.46 -1.17 -1.06
N ALA A 64 3.61 -0.50 -1.26
CA ALA A 64 4.91 -1.11 -1.03
C ALA A 64 5.09 -1.52 0.44
N CYS A 65 4.58 -0.72 1.39
CA CYS A 65 4.60 -1.10 2.82
C CYS A 65 3.81 -2.37 3.06
N ASP A 66 2.58 -2.43 2.54
CA ASP A 66 1.70 -3.61 2.70
C ASP A 66 2.34 -4.87 2.10
N ILE A 67 2.99 -4.75 0.93
CA ILE A 67 3.72 -5.87 0.31
C ILE A 67 4.87 -6.33 1.22
N VAL A 68 5.71 -5.41 1.68
CA VAL A 68 6.88 -5.76 2.50
C VAL A 68 6.45 -6.35 3.86
N ASP A 69 5.37 -5.84 4.46
CA ASP A 69 4.80 -6.35 5.71
C ASP A 69 4.27 -7.79 5.55
N GLU A 70 3.57 -8.06 4.45
CA GLU A 70 3.09 -9.40 4.11
C GLU A 70 4.27 -10.36 3.87
N MET A 71 5.30 -9.92 3.14
CA MET A 71 6.51 -10.71 2.91
C MET A 71 7.23 -11.04 4.22
N LEU A 72 7.35 -10.07 5.13
CA LEU A 72 7.93 -10.28 6.46
C LEU A 72 7.12 -11.29 7.26
N THR A 73 5.80 -11.14 7.29
CA THR A 73 4.88 -12.07 7.98
C THR A 73 5.07 -13.50 7.48
N GLN A 74 5.16 -13.68 6.16
CA GLN A 74 5.42 -14.98 5.54
C GLN A 74 6.82 -15.51 5.87
N ALA A 75 7.85 -14.66 5.84
CA ALA A 75 9.22 -15.07 6.14
C ALA A 75 9.36 -15.58 7.58
N TYR A 76 8.77 -14.89 8.56
CA TYR A 76 8.79 -15.31 9.97
C TYR A 76 7.91 -16.52 10.27
N SER A 77 7.04 -16.93 9.35
CA SER A 77 6.31 -18.20 9.45
C SER A 77 7.16 -19.43 9.07
N CYS A 78 8.32 -19.22 8.43
CA CYS A 78 9.23 -20.28 8.01
C CYS A 78 10.00 -20.87 9.20
N THR A 79 10.10 -22.20 9.25
CA THR A 79 10.91 -22.93 10.24
C THR A 79 12.26 -23.40 9.69
N ASP A 80 12.45 -23.32 8.38
CA ASP A 80 13.70 -23.67 7.71
C ASP A 80 14.64 -22.45 7.58
N ALA A 81 15.90 -22.67 7.92
CA ALA A 81 16.92 -21.62 8.01
C ALA A 81 17.33 -21.07 6.64
N ASP A 82 17.34 -21.92 5.61
CA ASP A 82 17.69 -21.51 4.26
C ASP A 82 16.50 -20.80 3.59
N ALA A 83 15.28 -21.29 3.82
CA ALA A 83 14.05 -20.66 3.36
C ALA A 83 13.85 -19.25 3.92
N ILE A 84 14.09 -19.04 5.23
CA ILE A 84 13.97 -17.70 5.82
C ILE A 84 15.06 -16.76 5.28
N ARG A 85 16.30 -17.24 5.09
CA ARG A 85 17.39 -16.44 4.50
C ARG A 85 17.01 -15.97 3.10
N ALA A 86 16.58 -16.88 2.23
CA ALA A 86 16.13 -16.56 0.88
C ALA A 86 14.89 -15.64 0.86
N ALA A 87 13.98 -15.77 1.82
CA ALA A 87 12.85 -14.86 1.97
C ALA A 87 13.30 -13.44 2.36
N MET A 88 14.23 -13.32 3.31
CA MET A 88 14.78 -12.03 3.75
C MET A 88 15.60 -11.34 2.66
N GLU A 89 16.37 -12.10 1.87
CA GLU A 89 17.07 -11.56 0.68
C GLU A 89 16.08 -10.98 -0.34
N ARG A 90 14.97 -11.67 -0.63
CA ARG A 90 13.90 -11.13 -1.49
C ARG A 90 13.26 -9.86 -0.92
N ILE A 91 13.11 -9.76 0.39
CA ILE A 91 12.60 -8.55 1.05
C ILE A 91 13.58 -7.40 0.87
N VAL A 92 14.88 -7.64 1.03
CA VAL A 92 15.94 -6.65 0.82
C VAL A 92 15.91 -6.13 -0.63
N ASP A 93 15.81 -7.03 -1.61
CA ASP A 93 15.74 -6.66 -3.03
C ASP A 93 14.49 -5.83 -3.33
N THR A 94 13.34 -6.24 -2.78
CA THR A 94 12.07 -5.53 -2.93
C THR A 94 12.17 -4.12 -2.34
N CYS A 95 12.72 -4.00 -1.12
CA CYS A 95 12.95 -2.72 -0.45
C CYS A 95 13.87 -1.81 -1.29
N ARG A 96 15.00 -2.34 -1.80
CA ARG A 96 15.93 -1.57 -2.65
C ARG A 96 15.31 -1.13 -3.96
N GLY A 97 14.45 -1.98 -4.55
CA GLY A 97 13.72 -1.69 -5.78
C GLY A 97 12.80 -0.47 -5.69
N THR A 98 12.29 -0.14 -4.50
CA THR A 98 11.44 1.05 -4.28
C THR A 98 12.19 2.38 -4.46
N LYS A 99 13.53 2.38 -4.31
CA LYS A 99 14.39 3.59 -4.28
C LYS A 99 14.02 4.61 -3.21
N ASP A 100 13.19 4.25 -2.25
CA ASP A 100 12.82 5.10 -1.13
C ASP A 100 13.82 4.96 0.02
N ARG A 101 14.09 6.07 0.72
CA ARG A 101 15.09 6.14 1.78
C ARG A 101 14.70 5.29 3.00
N HIS A 102 13.42 5.19 3.32
CA HIS A 102 12.94 4.41 4.46
C HIS A 102 13.07 2.93 4.16
N PHE A 103 12.67 2.48 2.97
CA PHE A 103 12.89 1.10 2.55
C PHE A 103 14.37 0.73 2.43
N ALA A 104 15.23 1.65 1.97
CA ALA A 104 16.68 1.43 1.98
C ALA A 104 17.23 1.17 3.40
N ARG A 105 16.70 1.87 4.41
CA ARG A 105 17.06 1.61 5.82
C ARG A 105 16.58 0.25 6.30
N VAL A 106 15.37 -0.17 5.90
CA VAL A 106 14.85 -1.51 6.20
C VAL A 106 15.74 -2.59 5.59
N ALA A 107 16.13 -2.44 4.33
CA ALA A 107 17.06 -3.34 3.67
C ALA A 107 18.39 -3.46 4.45
N CYS A 108 19.02 -2.35 4.81
CA CYS A 108 20.24 -2.36 5.61
C CYS A 108 20.05 -3.02 6.97
N LEU A 109 18.90 -2.80 7.63
CA LEU A 109 18.59 -3.41 8.92
C LEU A 109 18.51 -4.93 8.80
N VAL A 110 17.78 -5.43 7.80
CA VAL A 110 17.62 -6.87 7.57
C VAL A 110 18.96 -7.53 7.27
N GLU A 111 19.77 -6.94 6.39
CA GLU A 111 21.10 -7.48 6.07
C GLU A 111 22.03 -7.50 7.29
N SER A 112 22.05 -6.42 8.08
CA SER A 112 22.92 -6.31 9.26
C SER A 112 22.57 -7.33 10.36
N HIS A 113 21.33 -7.81 10.37
CA HIS A 113 20.81 -8.74 11.39
C HIS A 113 20.46 -10.12 10.82
N MET A 114 20.86 -10.44 9.59
CA MET A 114 20.48 -11.67 8.89
C MET A 114 20.73 -12.93 9.73
N GLU A 115 21.91 -13.04 10.35
CA GLU A 115 22.25 -14.21 11.17
C GLU A 115 21.35 -14.37 12.40
N GLY A 116 20.96 -13.26 13.03
CA GLY A 116 20.02 -13.28 14.16
C GLY A 116 18.60 -13.69 13.73
N ILE A 117 18.18 -13.26 12.54
CA ILE A 117 16.88 -13.61 11.95
C ILE A 117 16.86 -15.10 11.59
N VAL A 118 17.91 -15.61 10.96
CA VAL A 118 18.02 -17.05 10.61
C VAL A 118 18.05 -17.91 11.88
N ALA A 119 18.71 -17.45 12.94
CA ALA A 119 18.71 -18.15 14.22
C ALA A 119 17.30 -18.25 14.85
N HIS A 120 16.43 -17.26 14.63
CA HIS A 120 15.04 -17.31 15.10
C HIS A 120 14.23 -18.45 14.45
N ALA A 121 14.49 -18.78 13.18
CA ALA A 121 13.84 -19.93 12.53
C ALA A 121 14.21 -21.26 13.21
N ARG A 122 15.45 -21.38 13.69
CA ARG A 122 15.95 -22.57 14.41
C ARG A 122 15.46 -22.64 15.86
N HIS A 123 15.31 -21.48 16.48
CA HIS A 123 14.92 -21.34 17.87
C HIS A 123 13.79 -20.33 17.94
N GLN A 124 12.54 -20.81 17.97
CA GLN A 124 11.35 -19.96 18.05
C GLN A 124 11.31 -19.23 19.41
N ILE A 125 11.98 -18.09 19.48
CA ILE A 125 12.01 -17.25 20.69
C ILE A 125 10.84 -16.27 20.61
N SER A 126 9.84 -16.43 21.48
CA SER A 126 8.69 -15.51 21.52
C SER A 126 9.04 -14.20 22.23
N SER A 127 8.56 -13.07 21.70
CA SER A 127 8.69 -11.72 22.31
C SER A 127 7.66 -11.42 23.41
N ARG A 128 6.66 -12.28 23.63
CA ARG A 128 5.46 -12.01 24.44
C ARG A 128 5.75 -11.42 25.83
N LYS A 129 6.71 -11.99 26.56
CA LYS A 129 7.07 -11.50 27.90
C LYS A 129 7.66 -10.10 27.86
N VAL A 130 8.57 -9.85 26.91
CA VAL A 130 9.23 -8.56 26.71
C VAL A 130 8.22 -7.49 26.30
N GLU A 131 7.30 -7.82 25.39
CA GLU A 131 6.21 -6.93 24.98
C GLU A 131 5.27 -6.58 26.13
N GLY A 132 4.90 -7.56 26.95
CA GLY A 132 4.06 -7.35 28.14
C GLY A 132 4.71 -6.37 29.12
N THR A 133 5.99 -6.55 29.43
CA THR A 133 6.75 -5.62 30.29
C THR A 133 6.82 -4.23 29.66
N ASN A 134 7.06 -4.12 28.36
CA ASN A 134 7.13 -2.83 27.67
C ASN A 134 5.77 -2.09 27.72
N GLN A 135 4.66 -2.81 27.57
CA GLN A 135 3.33 -2.21 27.73
C GLN A 135 3.09 -1.76 29.16
N MET A 136 3.47 -2.55 30.17
CA MET A 136 3.36 -2.15 31.57
C MET A 136 4.12 -0.85 31.85
N ILE A 137 5.38 -0.74 31.39
CA ILE A 137 6.18 0.48 31.51
C ILE A 137 5.50 1.67 30.83
N LYS A 138 4.98 1.48 29.61
CA LYS A 138 4.25 2.53 28.89
C LYS A 138 3.00 2.99 29.62
N THR A 139 2.27 2.08 30.26
CA THR A 139 1.08 2.42 31.06
C THR A 139 1.47 3.23 32.29
N LEU A 140 2.48 2.79 33.04
CA LEU A 140 2.97 3.51 34.22
C LEU A 140 3.45 4.93 33.87
N ARG A 141 4.14 5.10 32.74
CA ARG A 141 4.60 6.42 32.25
C ARG A 141 3.49 7.37 31.80
N ARG A 142 2.28 6.89 31.52
CA ARG A 142 1.13 7.74 31.13
C ARG A 142 0.24 8.12 32.31
N ALA A 143 0.38 7.42 33.43
CA ALA A 143 -0.42 7.61 34.63
C ALA A 143 0.21 8.62 35.62
N GLY A 144 1.51 8.91 35.48
CA GLY A 144 2.19 10.04 36.12
C GLY A 144 2.44 11.17 35.13
#